data_AF-A0A2E8GSI9-F1
#
_entry.id   AF-A0A2E8GSI9-F1
#
_cell.length_a   1.000
_cell.length_b   1.000
_cell.length_c   1.000
_cell.angle_alpha   90.00
_cell.angle_beta   90.00
_cell.angle_gamma   90.00
#
_symmetry.space_group_name_H-M   'P 1'
#
loop_
_entity.id
_entity.type
_entity.pdbx_description
1 polymer ?
#
loop_
_entity_poly.entity_id
_entity_poly.type
_entity_poly.pdbx_seq_one_letter_code
_entity_poly.pdbx_strand_id
1 'polypeptide(L)'
;MAENAPELWLQSQTSDLLETIILLLDRLHCPPFELSWLHAKIGQNYRTLLLELERVLLEIWESTQNKKIVELEDSLQLWFQDQLRQENGLFRQYQRLYEALENWSHTPESQGQGLQGWFDFQLNALIHEPNLLVRKAQEAQVSIEELEVLSGKALAWVQPVASEAPHDLLDEFFTLLRPFTKTHPELLQPSPTSRNAPRHDQFHTALNAQDDWESSGIELAKWLREAPRLPSARVRDA
;
A
#
# COMPACT_ATOMS: atom_id res chain seq x y z
N MET A 1 12.12 34.22 -18.70
CA MET A 1 11.76 33.20 -17.69
C MET A 1 11.41 31.97 -18.49
N ALA A 2 12.23 30.92 -18.41
CA ALA A 2 11.99 29.70 -19.17
C ALA A 2 10.73 29.04 -18.59
N GLU A 3 9.67 29.00 -19.37
CA GLU A 3 8.55 28.09 -19.12
C GLU A 3 9.16 26.68 -19.01
N ASN A 4 8.99 26.02 -17.87
CA ASN A 4 9.38 24.62 -17.72
C ASN A 4 8.68 23.84 -18.84
N ALA A 5 9.45 23.31 -19.78
CA ALA A 5 8.88 22.62 -20.94
C ALA A 5 7.97 21.48 -20.47
N PRO A 6 6.81 21.25 -21.10
CA PRO A 6 5.86 20.19 -20.72
C PRO A 6 6.51 18.80 -20.65
N GLU A 7 7.54 18.56 -21.46
CA GLU A 7 8.37 17.35 -21.43
C GLU A 7 9.18 17.22 -20.13
N LEU A 8 9.75 18.32 -19.62
CA LEU A 8 10.49 18.32 -18.35
C LEU A 8 9.57 18.09 -17.17
N TRP A 9 8.36 18.66 -17.20
CA TRP A 9 7.34 18.37 -16.19
C TRP A 9 6.96 16.88 -16.22
N LEU A 10 6.63 16.33 -17.40
CA LEU A 10 6.26 14.93 -17.54
C LEU A 10 7.38 13.99 -17.07
N GLN A 11 8.63 14.30 -17.42
CA GLN A 11 9.79 13.53 -16.98
C GLN A 11 9.95 13.56 -15.46
N SER A 12 9.81 14.72 -14.82
CA SER A 12 9.90 14.85 -13.35
C SER A 12 8.83 14.01 -12.69
N GLN A 13 7.56 14.22 -13.02
CA GLN A 13 6.43 13.54 -12.38
C GLN A 13 6.45 12.02 -12.63
N THR A 14 6.88 11.59 -13.82
CA THR A 14 7.07 10.17 -14.11
C THR A 14 8.18 9.58 -13.24
N SER A 15 9.28 10.31 -13.05
CA SER A 15 10.40 9.84 -12.22
C SER A 15 10.00 9.75 -10.74
N ASP A 16 9.33 10.80 -10.23
CA ASP A 16 8.86 10.86 -8.84
C ASP A 16 7.92 9.68 -8.53
N LEU A 17 6.91 9.45 -9.38
CA LEU A 17 5.96 8.36 -9.18
C LEU A 17 6.62 6.99 -9.37
N LEU A 18 7.55 6.84 -10.33
CA LEU A 18 8.28 5.60 -10.53
C LEU A 18 9.15 5.24 -9.33
N GLU A 19 9.83 6.21 -8.70
CA GLU A 19 10.59 5.99 -7.45
C GLU A 19 9.68 5.45 -6.34
N THR A 20 8.48 6.02 -6.17
CA THR A 20 7.48 5.52 -5.21
C THR A 20 7.05 4.09 -5.54
N ILE A 21 6.70 3.78 -6.79
CA ILE A 21 6.26 2.44 -7.19
C ILE A 21 7.37 1.40 -7.00
N ILE A 22 8.61 1.72 -7.36
CA ILE A 22 9.77 0.83 -7.15
C ILE A 22 9.97 0.56 -5.65
N LEU A 23 9.94 1.61 -4.83
CA LEU A 23 10.04 1.47 -3.38
C LEU A 23 8.97 0.51 -2.83
N LEU A 24 7.71 0.67 -3.25
CA LEU A 24 6.62 -0.18 -2.82
C LEU A 24 6.83 -1.63 -3.26
N LEU A 25 7.21 -1.87 -4.52
CA LEU A 25 7.50 -3.21 -5.04
C LEU A 25 8.65 -3.88 -4.27
N ASP A 26 9.71 -3.14 -3.95
CA ASP A 26 10.82 -3.61 -3.12
C ASP A 26 10.36 -4.02 -1.71
N ARG A 27 9.48 -3.22 -1.09
CA ARG A 27 8.89 -3.57 0.22
C ARG A 27 8.09 -4.86 0.13
N LEU A 28 7.27 -5.03 -0.89
CA LEU A 28 6.48 -6.26 -1.09
C LEU A 28 7.38 -7.47 -1.39
N HIS A 29 8.54 -7.28 -2.01
CA HIS A 29 9.49 -8.35 -2.31
C HIS A 29 10.27 -8.80 -1.07
N CYS A 30 10.64 -7.87 -0.20
CA CYS A 30 11.52 -8.10 0.95
C CYS A 30 10.87 -7.71 2.28
N PRO A 31 9.79 -8.39 2.71
CA PRO A 31 9.21 -8.12 4.02
C PRO A 31 10.14 -8.57 5.16
N PRO A 32 10.12 -7.88 6.31
CA PRO A 32 10.98 -8.20 7.46
C PRO A 32 10.67 -9.57 8.07
N PHE A 33 9.48 -10.10 7.79
CA PHE A 33 9.00 -11.41 8.15
C PHE A 33 7.86 -11.82 7.21
N GLU A 34 7.51 -13.10 7.21
CA GLU A 34 6.40 -13.60 6.39
C GLU A 34 5.07 -12.96 6.82
N LEU A 35 4.41 -12.32 5.87
CA LEU A 35 3.08 -11.71 6.00
C LEU A 35 2.12 -12.48 5.10
N SER A 36 1.03 -12.99 5.68
CA SER A 36 0.10 -13.87 4.99
C SER A 36 -0.74 -13.12 3.96
N TRP A 37 -1.08 -11.85 4.22
CA TRP A 37 -1.85 -11.05 3.27
C TRP A 37 -1.15 -10.82 1.92
N LEU A 38 0.19 -10.80 1.89
CA LEU A 38 0.97 -10.67 0.65
C LEU A 38 0.67 -11.82 -0.33
N HIS A 39 0.35 -12.99 0.21
CA HIS A 39 -0.01 -14.19 -0.57
C HIS A 39 -1.51 -14.30 -0.82
N ALA A 40 -2.33 -13.58 -0.04
CA ALA A 40 -3.77 -13.52 -0.21
C ALA A 40 -4.17 -12.71 -1.45
N LYS A 41 -5.46 -12.79 -1.83
CA LYS A 41 -5.97 -12.14 -3.04
C LYS A 41 -5.74 -10.62 -3.03
N ILE A 42 -5.85 -9.99 -1.86
CA ILE A 42 -5.62 -8.56 -1.69
C ILE A 42 -4.18 -8.16 -1.99
N GLY A 43 -3.19 -8.89 -1.47
CA GLY A 43 -1.77 -8.66 -1.75
C GLY A 43 -1.40 -8.96 -3.20
N GLN A 44 -1.94 -10.03 -3.78
CA GLN A 44 -1.75 -10.36 -5.19
C GLN A 44 -2.30 -9.26 -6.11
N ASN A 45 -3.50 -8.75 -5.83
CA ASN A 45 -4.11 -7.67 -6.61
C ASN A 45 -3.29 -6.38 -6.51
N TYR A 46 -2.87 -6.00 -5.30
CA TYR A 46 -2.05 -4.80 -5.10
C TYR A 46 -0.70 -4.90 -5.81
N ARG A 47 0.00 -6.04 -5.70
CA ARG A 47 1.26 -6.27 -6.43
C ARG A 47 1.07 -6.20 -7.95
N THR A 48 -0.01 -6.80 -8.47
CA THR A 48 -0.28 -6.78 -9.92
C THR A 48 -0.53 -5.35 -10.41
N LEU A 49 -1.26 -4.56 -9.62
CA LEU A 49 -1.50 -3.15 -9.89
C LEU A 49 -0.18 -2.38 -9.96
N LEU A 50 0.68 -2.50 -8.95
CA LEU A 50 1.98 -1.82 -8.92
C LEU A 50 2.89 -2.19 -10.10
N LEU A 51 2.94 -3.48 -10.48
CA LEU A 51 3.73 -3.94 -11.63
C LEU A 51 3.23 -3.35 -12.95
N GLU A 52 1.92 -3.18 -13.11
CA GLU A 52 1.37 -2.56 -14.32
C GLU A 52 1.63 -1.04 -14.34
N LEU A 53 1.58 -0.37 -13.18
CA LEU A 53 1.98 1.04 -13.07
C LEU A 53 3.46 1.21 -13.42
N GLU A 54 4.35 0.40 -12.83
CA GLU A 54 5.78 0.41 -13.13
C GLU A 54 6.04 0.24 -14.63
N ARG A 55 5.41 -0.75 -15.26
CA ARG A 55 5.58 -1.04 -16.69
C ARG A 55 5.26 0.18 -17.56
N VAL A 56 4.15 0.86 -17.30
CA VAL A 56 3.71 2.02 -18.10
C VAL A 56 4.55 3.25 -17.80
N LEU A 57 4.90 3.48 -16.53
CA LEU A 57 5.79 4.59 -16.14
C LEU A 57 7.17 4.45 -16.78
N LEU A 58 7.72 3.23 -16.85
CA LEU A 58 8.97 2.96 -17.56
C LEU A 58 8.87 3.25 -19.07
N GLU A 59 7.75 2.91 -19.71
CA GLU A 59 7.51 3.22 -21.13
C GLU A 59 7.47 4.74 -21.39
N ILE A 60 6.80 5.49 -20.51
CA ILE A 60 6.77 6.95 -20.56
C ILE A 60 8.16 7.54 -20.33
N TRP A 61 8.88 7.03 -19.32
CA TRP A 61 10.22 7.47 -18.99
C TRP A 61 11.20 7.23 -20.16
N GLU A 62 11.19 6.04 -20.75
CA GLU A 62 12.04 5.72 -21.91
C GLU A 62 11.68 6.59 -23.13
N SER A 63 10.38 6.79 -23.39
CA SER A 63 9.92 7.59 -24.53
C SER A 63 10.25 9.07 -24.38
N THR A 64 10.20 9.61 -23.16
CA THR A 64 10.62 10.99 -22.87
C THR A 64 12.13 11.16 -23.04
N GLN A 65 12.96 10.21 -22.59
CA GLN A 65 14.41 10.24 -22.84
C GLN A 65 14.76 10.23 -24.33
N ASN A 66 14.03 9.42 -25.11
CA ASN A 66 14.28 9.22 -26.53
C ASN A 66 13.59 10.23 -27.45
N LYS A 67 12.86 11.21 -26.88
CA LYS A 67 12.09 12.24 -27.62
C LYS A 67 11.04 11.64 -28.58
N LYS A 68 10.38 10.55 -28.15
CA LYS A 68 9.37 9.79 -28.91
C LYS A 68 7.94 10.05 -28.43
N ILE A 69 7.63 11.29 -28.06
CA ILE A 69 6.35 11.65 -27.44
C ILE A 69 5.13 11.36 -28.34
N VAL A 70 5.26 11.49 -29.66
CA VAL A 70 4.17 11.21 -30.60
C VAL A 70 3.84 9.71 -30.64
N GLU A 71 4.86 8.85 -30.69
CA GLU A 71 4.68 7.39 -30.64
C GLU A 71 4.07 6.96 -29.29
N LEU A 72 4.47 7.64 -28.20
CA LEU A 72 3.93 7.42 -26.87
C LEU A 72 2.45 7.80 -26.78
N GLU A 73 2.00 8.92 -27.37
CA GLU A 73 0.60 9.34 -27.34
C GLU A 73 -0.32 8.26 -27.94
N ASP A 74 0.03 7.74 -29.12
CA ASP A 74 -0.74 6.68 -29.78
C ASP A 74 -0.75 5.38 -28.95
N SER A 75 0.42 4.99 -28.40
CA SER A 75 0.55 3.79 -27.55
C SER A 75 -0.30 3.88 -26.28
N LEU A 76 -0.19 4.99 -25.54
CA LEU A 76 -0.93 5.21 -24.30
C LEU A 76 -2.44 5.32 -24.53
N GLN A 77 -2.86 5.95 -25.63
CA GLN A 77 -4.28 6.05 -25.95
C GLN A 77 -4.89 4.67 -26.23
N LEU A 78 -4.19 3.83 -27.00
CA LEU A 78 -4.62 2.45 -27.27
C LEU A 78 -4.63 1.61 -25.98
N TRP A 79 -3.53 1.65 -25.23
CA TRP A 79 -3.42 0.96 -23.95
C TRP A 79 -4.55 1.36 -22.99
N PHE A 80 -4.84 2.65 -22.85
CA PHE A 80 -5.88 3.14 -21.95
C PHE A 80 -7.27 2.61 -22.36
N GLN A 81 -7.59 2.58 -23.66
CA GLN A 81 -8.84 1.98 -24.12
C GLN A 81 -8.92 0.49 -23.83
N ASP A 82 -7.81 -0.23 -23.93
CA ASP A 82 -7.74 -1.65 -23.59
C ASP A 82 -7.94 -1.88 -22.09
N GLN A 83 -7.34 -1.05 -21.22
CA GLN A 83 -7.53 -1.13 -19.77
C GLN A 83 -9.00 -0.98 -19.35
N LEU A 84 -9.78 -0.16 -20.06
CA LEU A 84 -11.21 0.01 -19.80
C LEU A 84 -12.05 -1.22 -20.21
N ARG A 85 -11.59 -2.02 -21.16
CA ARG A 85 -12.34 -3.15 -21.72
C ARG A 85 -11.95 -4.50 -21.10
N GLN A 86 -10.70 -4.64 -20.68
CA GLN A 86 -10.18 -5.92 -20.20
C GLN A 86 -10.65 -6.25 -18.77
N GLU A 87 -11.03 -7.50 -18.54
CA GLU A 87 -11.37 -7.99 -17.20
C GLU A 87 -10.20 -7.94 -16.21
N ASN A 88 -8.97 -7.91 -16.72
CA ASN A 88 -7.75 -7.79 -15.94
C ASN A 88 -7.08 -6.41 -16.12
N GLY A 89 -7.77 -5.43 -16.68
CA GLY A 89 -7.25 -4.06 -16.78
C GLY A 89 -7.11 -3.41 -15.39
N LEU A 90 -6.25 -2.39 -15.28
CA LEU A 90 -5.96 -1.63 -14.05
C LEU A 90 -7.22 -1.23 -13.29
N PHE A 91 -8.25 -0.76 -14.00
CA PHE A 91 -9.50 -0.35 -13.38
C PHE A 91 -10.20 -1.52 -12.67
N ARG A 92 -10.28 -2.69 -13.33
CA ARG A 92 -10.85 -3.91 -12.72
C ARG A 92 -9.98 -4.43 -11.58
N GLN A 93 -8.66 -4.33 -11.69
CA GLN A 93 -7.75 -4.71 -10.61
C GLN A 93 -7.96 -3.83 -9.37
N TYR A 94 -8.07 -2.51 -9.56
CA TYR A 94 -8.41 -1.57 -8.50
C TYR A 94 -9.77 -1.88 -7.87
N GLN A 95 -10.80 -2.11 -8.68
CA GLN A 95 -12.13 -2.48 -8.16
C GLN A 95 -12.07 -3.74 -7.29
N ARG A 96 -11.35 -4.79 -7.73
CA ARG A 96 -11.19 -6.01 -6.95
C ARG A 96 -10.41 -5.78 -5.64
N LEU A 97 -9.42 -4.89 -5.66
CA LEU A 97 -8.67 -4.50 -4.46
C LEU A 97 -9.57 -3.73 -3.48
N TYR A 98 -10.32 -2.76 -4.00
CA TYR A 98 -11.30 -1.99 -3.26
C TYR A 98 -12.36 -2.89 -2.61
N GLU A 99 -12.98 -3.77 -3.39
CA GLU A 99 -13.97 -4.75 -2.90
C GLU A 99 -13.38 -5.67 -1.84
N ALA A 100 -12.12 -6.10 -1.98
CA ALA A 100 -11.45 -6.92 -0.97
C ALA A 100 -11.26 -6.15 0.35
N LEU A 101 -10.86 -4.87 0.29
CA LEU A 101 -10.73 -4.00 1.45
C LEU A 101 -12.08 -3.73 2.12
N GLU A 102 -13.11 -3.47 1.32
CA GLU A 102 -14.47 -3.28 1.80
C GLU A 102 -15.00 -4.55 2.48
N ASN A 103 -14.82 -5.71 1.87
CA ASN A 103 -15.20 -6.98 2.50
C ASN A 103 -14.45 -7.22 3.82
N TRP A 104 -13.16 -6.88 3.88
CA TRP A 104 -12.37 -6.96 5.12
C TRP A 104 -12.89 -6.02 6.21
N SER A 105 -13.25 -4.78 5.88
CA SER A 105 -13.76 -3.82 6.85
C SER A 105 -15.13 -4.20 7.42
N HIS A 106 -15.89 -5.04 6.72
CA HIS A 106 -17.16 -5.62 7.16
C HIS A 106 -17.02 -6.89 8.01
N THR A 107 -15.82 -7.39 8.26
CA THR A 107 -15.62 -8.54 9.17
C THR A 107 -15.95 -8.15 10.62
N PRO A 108 -16.45 -9.07 11.47
CA PRO A 108 -16.77 -8.78 12.86
C PRO A 108 -15.60 -8.20 13.65
N GLU A 109 -14.38 -8.68 13.39
CA GLU A 109 -13.15 -8.22 14.02
C GLU A 109 -12.83 -6.78 13.64
N SER A 110 -12.87 -6.44 12.35
CA SER A 110 -12.61 -5.08 11.86
C SER A 110 -13.70 -4.10 12.29
N GLN A 111 -14.97 -4.50 12.21
CA GLN A 111 -16.10 -3.67 12.66
C GLN A 111 -16.06 -3.41 14.17
N GLY A 112 -15.75 -4.43 14.98
CA GLY A 112 -15.61 -4.29 16.43
C GLY A 112 -14.49 -3.32 16.84
N GLN A 113 -13.52 -3.11 15.95
CA GLN A 113 -12.40 -2.19 16.12
C GLN A 113 -12.51 -0.93 15.24
N GLY A 114 -13.63 -0.70 14.57
CA GLY A 114 -13.82 0.46 13.68
C GLY A 114 -12.74 0.63 12.61
N LEU A 115 -12.08 -0.46 12.17
CA LEU A 115 -10.97 -0.44 11.23
C LEU A 115 -11.48 -0.34 9.80
N GLN A 116 -10.99 0.63 9.04
CA GLN A 116 -11.46 0.88 7.68
C GLN A 116 -10.36 1.41 6.75
N GLY A 117 -10.35 0.92 5.52
CA GLY A 117 -9.45 1.41 4.49
C GLY A 117 -8.05 0.80 4.55
N TRP A 118 -7.19 1.30 3.66
CA TRP A 118 -5.89 0.72 3.37
C TRP A 118 -4.90 0.83 4.54
N PHE A 119 -4.80 2.02 5.13
CA PHE A 119 -3.89 2.28 6.25
C PHE A 119 -4.18 1.36 7.43
N ASP A 120 -5.45 1.30 7.87
CA ASP A 120 -5.87 0.43 8.96
C ASP A 120 -5.65 -1.05 8.63
N PHE A 121 -5.87 -1.44 7.37
CA PHE A 121 -5.57 -2.81 6.92
C PHE A 121 -4.09 -3.15 7.08
N GLN A 122 -3.18 -2.26 6.67
CA GLN A 122 -1.73 -2.48 6.77
C GLN A 122 -1.26 -2.58 8.23
N LEU A 123 -1.73 -1.66 9.09
CA LEU A 123 -1.42 -1.73 10.52
C LEU A 123 -2.00 -2.99 11.16
N ASN A 124 -3.28 -3.29 10.91
CA ASN A 124 -3.91 -4.49 11.46
C ASN A 124 -3.16 -5.77 11.03
N ALA A 125 -2.77 -5.87 9.74
CA ALA A 125 -2.02 -7.00 9.23
C ALA A 125 -0.64 -7.15 9.92
N LEU A 126 0.05 -6.04 10.17
CA LEU A 126 1.35 -6.05 10.85
C LEU A 126 1.25 -6.60 12.27
N ILE A 127 0.19 -6.25 13.00
CA ILE A 127 0.13 -6.46 14.45
C ILE A 127 -0.77 -7.64 14.88
N HIS A 128 -1.67 -8.10 14.01
CA HIS A 128 -2.57 -9.22 14.30
C HIS A 128 -2.30 -10.48 13.49
N GLU A 129 -1.56 -10.42 12.38
CA GLU A 129 -1.21 -11.65 11.66
C GLU A 129 -0.19 -12.50 12.44
N PRO A 130 -0.25 -13.83 12.31
CA PRO A 130 0.68 -14.74 12.99
C PRO A 130 2.09 -14.69 12.37
N ASN A 131 2.82 -13.61 12.62
CA ASN A 131 4.16 -13.34 12.10
C ASN A 131 5.25 -13.41 13.19
N LEU A 132 6.51 -13.22 12.80
CA LEU A 132 7.64 -13.29 13.73
C LEU A 132 7.55 -12.24 14.84
N LEU A 133 7.13 -11.02 14.52
CA LEU A 133 7.02 -9.91 15.48
C LEU A 133 6.00 -10.24 16.58
N VAL A 134 4.81 -10.71 16.20
CA VAL A 134 3.75 -11.11 17.12
C VAL A 134 4.18 -12.30 17.98
N ARG A 135 4.85 -13.31 17.39
CA ARG A 135 5.39 -14.45 18.13
C ARG A 135 6.42 -14.01 19.17
N LYS A 136 7.35 -13.14 18.79
CA LYS A 136 8.38 -12.59 19.68
C LYS A 136 7.79 -11.77 20.82
N ALA A 137 6.73 -11.01 20.55
CA ALA A 137 6.02 -10.27 21.60
C ALA A 137 5.37 -11.17 22.66
N GLN A 138 4.97 -12.39 22.28
CA GLN A 138 4.34 -13.36 23.18
C GLN A 138 5.37 -14.21 23.97
N GLU A 139 6.63 -14.23 23.54
CA GLU A 139 7.73 -14.92 24.23
C GLU A 139 8.17 -14.13 25.47
N ALA A 140 7.91 -14.67 26.66
CA ALA A 140 8.22 -14.00 27.93
C ALA A 140 9.73 -13.71 28.15
N GLN A 141 10.61 -14.37 27.40
CA GLN A 141 12.06 -14.23 27.51
C GLN A 141 12.65 -13.10 26.65
N VAL A 142 11.91 -12.63 25.64
CA VAL A 142 12.35 -11.51 24.79
C VAL A 142 12.33 -10.24 25.63
N SER A 143 13.38 -9.44 25.55
CA SER A 143 13.45 -8.15 26.25
C SER A 143 12.54 -7.11 25.58
N ILE A 144 12.20 -6.01 26.26
CA ILE A 144 11.39 -4.97 25.62
C ILE A 144 12.23 -4.21 24.59
N GLU A 145 13.53 -4.08 24.85
CA GLU A 145 14.51 -3.41 23.99
C GLU A 145 14.73 -4.19 22.69
N GLU A 146 14.82 -5.53 22.75
CA GLU A 146 14.90 -6.36 21.54
C GLU A 146 13.61 -6.27 20.71
N LEU A 147 12.46 -6.26 21.38
CA LEU A 147 11.16 -6.13 20.71
C LEU A 147 11.00 -4.75 20.08
N GLU A 148 11.44 -3.68 20.74
CA GLU A 148 11.45 -2.31 20.21
C GLU A 148 12.21 -2.22 18.89
N VAL A 149 13.43 -2.79 18.81
CA VAL A 149 14.21 -2.78 17.57
C VAL A 149 13.50 -3.53 16.44
N LEU A 150 12.87 -4.67 16.74
CA LEU A 150 12.10 -5.42 15.75
C LEU A 150 10.85 -4.66 15.32
N SER A 151 10.14 -4.04 16.27
CA SER A 151 8.96 -3.21 16.02
C SER A 151 9.31 -1.98 15.17
N GLY A 152 10.40 -1.29 15.45
CA GLY A 152 10.87 -0.15 14.65
C GLY A 152 11.15 -0.55 13.20
N LYS A 153 11.88 -1.65 12.99
CA LYS A 153 12.12 -2.18 11.63
C LYS A 153 10.84 -2.57 10.89
N ALA A 154 9.88 -3.15 11.63
CA ALA A 154 8.58 -3.52 11.08
C ALA A 154 7.78 -2.28 10.65
N LEU A 155 7.83 -1.22 11.46
CA LEU A 155 7.20 0.06 11.16
C LEU A 155 7.85 0.78 9.99
N ALA A 156 9.18 0.87 9.96
CA ALA A 156 9.93 1.44 8.84
C ALA A 156 9.66 0.71 7.52
N TRP A 157 9.40 -0.60 7.60
CA TRP A 157 9.01 -1.38 6.42
C TRP A 157 7.58 -1.11 5.98
N VAL A 158 6.62 -1.08 6.91
CA VAL A 158 5.19 -0.93 6.56
C VAL A 158 4.87 0.50 6.15
N GLN A 159 5.62 1.48 6.65
CA GLN A 159 5.30 2.91 6.50
C GLN A 159 5.05 3.31 5.03
N PRO A 160 5.96 3.07 4.06
CA PRO A 160 5.68 3.43 2.67
C PRO A 160 4.43 2.72 2.14
N VAL A 161 4.25 1.44 2.48
CA VAL A 161 3.11 0.64 2.03
C VAL A 161 1.80 1.18 2.61
N ALA A 162 1.78 1.62 3.87
CA ALA A 162 0.60 2.15 4.55
C ALA A 162 0.26 3.57 4.12
N SER A 163 1.26 4.40 3.86
CA SER A 163 1.11 5.80 3.45
C SER A 163 0.61 5.93 2.01
N GLU A 164 1.03 5.04 1.11
CA GLU A 164 0.68 5.10 -0.30
C GLU A 164 -0.60 4.29 -0.59
N ALA A 165 -1.75 4.94 -0.42
CA ALA A 165 -3.03 4.30 -0.68
C ALA A 165 -3.18 3.96 -2.18
N PRO A 166 -3.71 2.76 -2.52
CA PRO A 166 -3.89 2.37 -3.92
C PRO A 166 -4.78 3.33 -4.73
N HIS A 167 -5.72 4.01 -4.08
CA HIS A 167 -6.56 5.03 -4.72
C HIS A 167 -5.74 6.24 -5.16
N ASP A 168 -4.94 6.79 -4.23
CA ASP A 168 -4.17 8.01 -4.45
C ASP A 168 -3.09 7.78 -5.53
N LEU A 169 -2.39 6.63 -5.46
CA LEU A 169 -1.44 6.21 -6.49
C LEU A 169 -2.07 6.15 -7.89
N LEU A 170 -3.29 5.62 -7.99
CA LEU A 170 -3.98 5.52 -9.26
C LEU A 170 -4.52 6.87 -9.75
N ASP A 171 -5.01 7.71 -8.85
CA ASP A 171 -5.48 9.05 -9.18
C ASP A 171 -4.32 9.92 -9.71
N GLU A 172 -3.16 9.87 -9.03
CA GLU A 172 -1.94 10.54 -9.48
C GLU A 172 -1.47 10.00 -10.84
N PHE A 173 -1.43 8.68 -11.00
CA PHE A 173 -1.08 8.05 -12.26
C PHE A 173 -2.02 8.44 -13.41
N PHE A 174 -3.35 8.40 -13.22
CA PHE A 174 -4.29 8.79 -14.28
C PHE A 174 -4.28 10.30 -14.54
N THR A 175 -3.97 11.11 -13.53
CA THR A 175 -3.73 12.54 -13.68
C THR A 175 -2.51 12.79 -14.57
N LEU A 176 -1.42 12.05 -14.37
CA LEU A 176 -0.22 12.09 -15.21
C LEU A 176 -0.54 11.72 -16.67
N LEU A 177 -1.40 10.72 -16.90
CA LEU A 177 -1.78 10.27 -18.24
C LEU A 177 -2.80 11.16 -18.96
N ARG A 178 -3.47 12.06 -18.25
CA ARG A 178 -4.56 12.89 -18.78
C ARG A 178 -4.24 13.63 -20.09
N PRO A 179 -3.03 14.18 -20.30
CA PRO A 179 -2.68 14.82 -21.58
C PRO A 179 -2.81 13.89 -22.79
N PHE A 180 -2.60 12.58 -22.60
CA PHE A 180 -2.61 11.57 -23.67
C PHE A 180 -4.00 10.94 -23.85
N THR A 181 -4.69 10.65 -22.75
CA THR A 181 -5.95 9.90 -22.78
C THR A 181 -7.18 10.78 -22.97
N LYS A 182 -7.06 12.09 -22.72
CA LYS A 182 -8.14 13.10 -22.77
C LYS A 182 -9.34 12.78 -21.86
N THR A 183 -9.22 11.76 -21.03
CA THR A 183 -10.27 11.22 -20.16
C THR A 183 -9.64 10.73 -18.87
N HIS A 184 -10.33 10.97 -17.75
CA HIS A 184 -9.94 10.47 -16.44
C HIS A 184 -10.98 9.46 -15.99
N PRO A 185 -10.61 8.21 -15.66
CA PRO A 185 -11.57 7.24 -15.17
C PRO A 185 -12.08 7.66 -13.79
N GLU A 186 -13.38 7.47 -13.53
CA GLU A 186 -13.94 7.69 -12.20
C GLU A 186 -13.59 6.49 -11.31
N LEU A 187 -12.62 6.69 -10.42
CA LEU A 187 -12.24 5.69 -9.43
C LEU A 187 -13.31 5.60 -8.35
N LEU A 188 -13.66 4.37 -7.92
CA LEU A 188 -14.48 4.16 -6.73
C LEU A 188 -13.83 4.85 -5.53
N GLN A 189 -14.57 5.71 -4.85
CA GLN A 189 -14.04 6.44 -3.71
C GLN A 189 -14.07 5.59 -2.44
N PRO A 190 -13.00 5.64 -1.62
CA PRO A 190 -13.04 5.07 -0.28
C PRO A 190 -14.19 5.64 0.54
N SER A 191 -14.90 4.74 1.23
CA SER A 191 -15.94 5.15 2.18
C SER A 191 -15.35 6.07 3.26
N PRO A 192 -16.07 7.12 3.67
CA PRO A 192 -15.61 8.01 4.73
C PRO A 192 -15.41 7.22 6.02
N THR A 193 -14.26 7.43 6.67
CA THR A 193 -13.85 6.71 7.87
C THR A 193 -14.82 7.00 9.02
N SER A 194 -15.52 5.97 9.52
CA SER A 194 -16.31 6.05 10.76
C SER A 194 -15.55 5.35 11.87
N ARG A 195 -14.97 6.12 12.79
CA ARG A 195 -14.02 5.61 13.80
C ARG A 195 -14.70 5.33 15.13
N ASN A 196 -14.49 4.13 15.67
CA ASN A 196 -14.93 3.70 16.99
C ASN A 196 -13.83 2.90 17.74
N ALA A 197 -12.53 3.25 17.60
CA ALA A 197 -11.46 2.56 18.33
C ALA A 197 -10.36 3.47 18.91
N PRO A 198 -10.48 3.89 20.18
CA PRO A 198 -9.63 4.92 20.78
C PRO A 198 -8.15 4.55 20.91
N ARG A 199 -7.78 3.25 20.98
CA ARG A 199 -6.37 2.82 21.06
C ARG A 199 -5.69 2.75 19.69
N HIS A 200 -6.37 2.22 18.68
CA HIS A 200 -5.88 2.23 17.30
C HIS A 200 -5.76 3.67 16.79
N ASP A 201 -6.72 4.52 17.15
CA ASP A 201 -6.71 5.96 16.84
C ASP A 201 -5.50 6.70 17.42
N GLN A 202 -5.08 6.38 18.66
CA GLN A 202 -3.91 7.02 19.28
C GLN A 202 -2.61 6.64 18.56
N PHE A 203 -2.44 5.35 18.26
CA PHE A 203 -1.27 4.87 17.53
C PHE A 203 -1.25 5.41 16.09
N HIS A 204 -2.40 5.36 15.40
CA HIS A 204 -2.59 5.94 14.07
C HIS A 204 -2.28 7.44 14.06
N THR A 205 -2.75 8.21 15.04
CA THR A 205 -2.48 9.65 15.12
C THR A 205 -0.99 9.93 15.36
N ALA A 206 -0.34 9.13 16.21
CA ALA A 206 1.09 9.25 16.47
C ALA A 206 1.93 8.97 15.22
N LEU A 207 1.61 7.88 14.49
CA LEU A 207 2.29 7.54 13.23
C LEU A 207 2.09 8.62 12.17
N ASN A 208 0.87 9.14 11.99
CA ASN A 208 0.62 10.21 11.03
C ASN A 208 1.29 11.54 11.39
N ALA A 209 1.71 11.74 12.64
CA ALA A 209 2.40 12.94 13.08
C ALA A 209 3.93 12.85 12.88
N GLN A 210 4.45 11.71 12.42
CA GLN A 210 5.88 11.44 12.29
C GLN A 210 6.25 11.02 10.87
N ASP A 211 7.35 11.57 10.37
CA ASP A 211 7.94 11.19 9.08
C ASP A 211 8.77 9.90 9.18
N ASP A 212 9.21 9.51 10.38
CA ASP A 212 10.00 8.30 10.62
C ASP A 212 9.35 7.43 11.69
N TRP A 213 8.69 6.36 11.24
CA TRP A 213 7.99 5.45 12.13
C TRP A 213 8.92 4.48 12.86
N GLU A 214 10.21 4.35 12.48
CA GLU A 214 11.15 3.46 13.17
C GLU A 214 11.28 3.84 14.64
N SER A 215 11.25 5.15 14.92
CA SER A 215 11.30 5.72 16.27
C SER A 215 10.09 5.36 17.15
N SER A 216 8.96 4.98 16.55
CA SER A 216 7.75 4.52 17.24
C SER A 216 7.78 3.02 17.62
N GLY A 217 8.95 2.38 17.51
CA GLY A 217 9.13 0.96 17.82
C GLY A 217 8.74 0.61 19.26
N ILE A 218 8.99 1.50 20.23
CA ILE A 218 8.71 1.22 21.64
C ILE A 218 7.20 1.26 21.94
N GLU A 219 6.44 2.13 21.28
CA GLU A 219 4.98 2.22 21.36
C GLU A 219 4.35 0.94 20.82
N LEU A 220 4.80 0.48 19.64
CA LEU A 220 4.31 -0.77 19.05
C LEU A 220 4.70 -1.98 19.91
N ALA A 221 5.92 -2.03 20.43
CA ALA A 221 6.38 -3.14 21.29
C ALA A 221 5.54 -3.25 22.58
N LYS A 222 5.22 -2.11 23.22
CA LYS A 222 4.32 -2.07 24.38
C LYS A 222 2.93 -2.56 24.03
N TRP A 223 2.38 -2.07 22.92
CA TRP A 223 1.04 -2.47 22.46
C TRP A 223 0.95 -3.97 22.22
N LEU A 224 1.95 -4.54 21.54
CA LEU A 224 2.06 -5.97 21.25
C LEU A 224 2.09 -6.84 22.51
N ARG A 225 2.71 -6.36 23.60
CA ARG A 225 2.71 -7.09 24.89
C ARG A 225 1.40 -7.02 25.64
N GLU A 226 0.68 -5.91 25.52
CA GLU A 226 -0.63 -5.71 26.16
C GLU A 226 -1.77 -6.35 25.37
N ALA A 227 -1.56 -6.60 24.07
CA ALA A 227 -2.57 -7.21 23.21
C ALA A 227 -2.98 -8.60 23.71
N PRO A 228 -4.28 -8.94 23.66
CA PRO A 228 -4.75 -10.28 24.00
C PRO A 228 -4.01 -11.32 23.16
N ARG A 229 -3.55 -12.41 23.80
CA ARG A 229 -2.92 -13.52 23.07
C ARG A 229 -3.89 -14.03 22.02
N LEU A 230 -3.47 -14.01 20.76
CA LEU A 230 -4.19 -14.71 19.70
C LEU A 230 -4.31 -16.18 20.12
N PRO A 231 -5.49 -16.81 19.97
CA PRO A 231 -5.62 -18.24 20.23
C PRO A 231 -4.60 -18.96 19.35
N SER A 232 -3.67 -19.69 19.97
CA SER A 232 -2.73 -20.52 19.20
C SER A 232 -3.58 -21.41 18.31
N ALA A 233 -3.39 -21.34 17.00
CA ALA A 233 -3.97 -22.31 16.08
C ALA A 233 -3.57 -23.68 16.62
N ARG A 234 -4.52 -24.38 17.24
CA ARG A 234 -4.30 -25.76 17.69
C ARG A 234 -3.91 -26.50 16.41
N VAL A 235 -2.65 -26.91 16.34
CA VAL A 235 -2.24 -27.98 15.45
C VAL A 235 -3.18 -29.12 15.82
N ARG A 236 -4.14 -29.40 14.94
CA ARG A 236 -4.89 -30.65 15.00
C ARG A 236 -3.90 -31.71 14.59
N ASP A 237 -3.18 -32.23 15.58
CA ASP A 237 -2.49 -33.50 15.43
C ASP A 237 -3.57 -34.55 15.12
N ALA A 238 -3.44 -35.15 13.94
CA ALA A 238 -4.21 -36.30 13.50
C ALA A 238 -3.68 -37.58 14.14
#